data_AF-P81405-F1
#
_entry.id   AF-P81405-F1
#
_cell.length_a   1.000
_cell.length_b   1.000
_cell.length_c   1.000
_cell.angle_alpha   90.00
_cell.angle_beta   90.00
_cell.angle_gamma   90.00
#
_symmetry.space_group_name_H-M   'P 1'
#
loop_
_entity.id
_entity.type
_entity.pdbx_description
1 polymer ?
#
loop_
_entity_poly.entity_id
_entity_poly.type
_entity_poly.pdbx_seq_one_letter_code
_entity_poly.pdbx_strand_id
1 'polypeptide(L)' 'GDVCQDCIQMVTDLQNAVRTNSTFVEALVNHAKEECDRLGPGMADMCKNYISQYSEIAIQMMMHMQPKDICGLVGFCEEV' A
#
# COMPACT_ATOMS: atom_id res chain seq x y z
N GLY A 1 -12.11 0.81 -18.87
CA GLY A 1 -12.03 1.15 -17.43
C GLY A 1 -11.33 2.47 -17.33
N ASP A 2 -11.78 3.32 -16.41
CA ASP A 2 -11.08 4.55 -16.06
C ASP A 2 -10.14 4.20 -14.90
N VAL A 3 -8.84 4.08 -15.19
CA VAL A 3 -7.81 3.65 -14.23
C VAL A 3 -7.76 4.58 -13.02
N CYS A 4 -8.04 5.87 -13.21
CA CYS A 4 -8.09 6.82 -12.11
C CYS A 4 -9.26 6.51 -11.17
N GLN A 5 -10.46 6.24 -11.71
CA GLN A 5 -11.62 5.86 -10.88
C GLN A 5 -11.41 4.50 -10.19
N ASP A 6 -10.84 3.53 -10.89
CA ASP A 6 -10.55 2.21 -10.32
C ASP A 6 -9.55 2.33 -9.16
N CYS A 7 -8.52 3.17 -9.29
CA CYS A 7 -7.60 3.47 -8.21
C CYS A 7 -8.30 4.17 -7.02
N ILE A 8 -9.11 5.20 -7.27
CA ILE A 8 -9.80 5.95 -6.22
C ILE A 8 -10.70 5.01 -5.40
N GLN A 9 -11.43 4.12 -6.08
CA GLN A 9 -12.28 3.13 -5.43
C GLN A 9 -11.43 2.17 -4.59
N MET A 10 -10.35 1.62 -5.15
CA MET A 10 -9.44 0.72 -4.44
C MET A 10 -8.85 1.37 -3.18
N VAL A 11 -8.33 2.60 -3.27
CA VAL A 11 -7.74 3.30 -2.12
C VAL A 11 -8.81 3.61 -1.07
N THR A 12 -10.03 3.97 -1.48
CA THR A 12 -11.16 4.18 -0.56
C THR A 12 -11.47 2.89 0.21
N ASP A 13 -11.54 1.75 -0.48
CA ASP A 13 -11.82 0.46 0.14
C ASP A 13 -10.68 0.01 1.06
N LEU A 14 -9.41 0.27 0.69
CA LEU A 14 -8.26 0.02 1.55
C LEU A 14 -8.31 0.85 2.84
N GLN A 15 -8.61 2.15 2.74
CA GLN A 15 -8.77 3.00 3.92
C GLN A 15 -9.91 2.52 4.83
N ASN A 16 -11.02 2.06 4.25
CA ASN A 16 -12.12 1.48 5.01
C ASN A 16 -11.72 0.16 5.69
N ALA A 17 -11.03 -0.73 4.98
CA ALA A 17 -10.55 -1.99 5.54
C ALA A 17 -9.62 -1.77 6.74
N VAL A 18 -8.72 -0.79 6.66
CA VAL A 18 -7.85 -0.42 7.79
C VAL A 18 -8.65 0.08 9.00
N ARG A 19 -9.73 0.84 8.79
CA ARG A 19 -10.59 1.36 9.88
C ARG A 19 -11.44 0.26 10.52
N THR A 20 -11.92 -0.70 9.73
CA THR A 20 -12.92 -1.68 10.19
C THR A 20 -12.34 -3.04 10.56
N ASN A 21 -11.14 -3.38 10.10
CA ASN A 21 -10.51 -4.66 10.35
C ASN A 21 -9.11 -4.47 10.96
N SER A 22 -9.01 -4.73 12.27
CA SER A 22 -7.79 -4.54 13.05
C SER A 22 -6.61 -5.42 12.63
N THR A 23 -6.84 -6.52 11.90
CA THR A 23 -5.77 -7.42 11.42
C THR A 23 -5.37 -7.16 9.97
N PHE A 24 -6.09 -6.28 9.25
CA PHE A 24 -5.87 -6.05 7.82
C PHE A 24 -4.45 -5.56 7.52
N VAL A 25 -3.96 -4.58 8.28
CA VAL A 25 -2.62 -4.01 8.07
C VAL A 25 -1.53 -5.06 8.29
N GLU A 26 -1.63 -5.83 9.37
CA GLU A 26 -0.67 -6.90 9.67
C GLU A 26 -0.64 -7.95 8.55
N ALA A 27 -1.81 -8.41 8.11
CA ALA A 27 -1.93 -9.37 7.02
C ALA A 27 -1.32 -8.83 5.71
N LEU A 28 -1.59 -7.57 5.36
CA LEU A 28 -1.05 -6.93 4.17
C LEU A 28 0.49 -6.82 4.21
N VAL A 29 1.05 -6.39 5.34
CA VAL A 29 2.50 -6.23 5.51
C VAL A 29 3.20 -7.60 5.49
N ASN A 30 2.62 -8.60 6.13
CA ASN A 30 3.16 -9.96 6.10
C ASN A 30 3.14 -10.54 4.69
N HIS A 31 2.04 -10.36 3.95
CA HIS A 31 1.98 -10.80 2.56
C HIS A 31 3.01 -10.09 1.67
N ALA A 32 3.20 -8.77 1.83
CA ALA A 32 4.24 -8.04 1.10
C ALA A 32 5.66 -8.56 1.42
N LYS A 33 5.91 -9.02 2.65
CA LYS A 33 7.18 -9.67 3.03
C LYS A 33 7.35 -11.06 2.42
N GLU A 34 6.28 -11.83 2.28
CA GLU A 34 6.31 -13.13 1.58
C GLU A 34 6.66 -12.94 0.10
N GLU A 35 6.10 -11.90 -0.54
CA GLU A 35 6.41 -11.59 -1.94
C GLU A 35 7.89 -11.21 -2.16
N CYS A 36 8.58 -10.70 -1.13
CA CYS A 36 10.03 -10.48 -1.18
C CYS A 36 10.83 -11.77 -1.42
N ASP A 37 10.32 -12.95 -1.05
CA ASP A 37 11.03 -14.23 -1.24
C ASP A 37 11.24 -14.57 -2.72
N ARG A 38 10.44 -13.98 -3.61
CA ARG A 38 10.59 -14.13 -5.06
C ARG A 38 11.84 -13.46 -5.63
N LEU A 39 12.48 -12.56 -4.88
CA LEU A 39 13.69 -11.85 -5.31
C LEU A 39 14.97 -12.70 -5.16
N GLY A 40 14.88 -13.87 -4.52
CA GLY A 40 16.02 -14.74 -4.29
C GLY A 40 16.90 -14.33 -3.10
N PRO A 41 17.93 -15.13 -2.79
CA PRO A 41 18.76 -14.94 -1.61
C PRO A 41 19.51 -13.59 -1.66
N GLY A 42 19.62 -12.94 -0.51
CA GLY A 42 20.21 -11.60 -0.37
C GLY A 42 19.23 -10.46 -0.62
N MET A 43 18.53 -10.45 -1.75
CA MET A 43 17.51 -9.42 -2.04
C MET A 43 16.24 -9.59 -1.21
N ALA A 44 15.84 -10.83 -0.91
CA ALA A 44 14.67 -11.10 -0.07
C ALA A 44 14.77 -10.46 1.31
N ASP A 45 15.91 -10.63 2.00
CA ASP A 45 16.13 -10.04 3.33
C ASP A 45 16.15 -8.52 3.29
N MET A 46 16.80 -7.95 2.28
CA MET A 46 16.82 -6.50 2.05
C MET A 46 15.38 -5.98 1.85
N CYS A 47 14.59 -6.62 0.99
CA CYS A 47 13.20 -6.26 0.76
C CYS A 47 12.36 -6.35 2.04
N LYS A 48 12.47 -7.44 2.82
CA LYS A 48 11.75 -7.60 4.09
C LYS A 48 12.11 -6.52 5.11
N ASN A 49 13.37 -6.08 5.13
CA ASN A 49 13.83 -4.97 5.97
C ASN A 49 13.26 -3.63 5.50
N TYR A 50 13.18 -3.38 4.20
CA TYR A 50 12.53 -2.18 3.65
C TYR A 50 11.04 -2.15 3.99
N ILE A 51 10.31 -3.24 3.75
CA ILE A 51 8.89 -3.33 4.10
C ILE A 51 8.69 -3.07 5.59
N SER A 52 9.50 -3.67 6.48
CA SER A 52 9.38 -3.46 7.93
C SER A 52 9.66 -2.02 8.37
N GLN A 53 10.57 -1.30 7.70
CA GLN A 53 10.92 0.08 8.03
C GLN A 53 9.87 1.08 7.56
N TYR A 54 9.28 0.85 6.39
CA TYR A 54 8.44 1.86 5.73
C TYR A 54 6.94 1.56 5.79
N SER A 55 6.51 0.34 6.13
CA SER A 55 5.09 -0.02 6.11
C SER A 55 4.24 0.85 7.04
N GLU A 56 4.73 1.16 8.25
CA GLU A 56 3.98 2.00 9.19
C GLU A 56 3.78 3.42 8.64
N ILE A 57 4.85 4.03 8.13
CA ILE A 57 4.82 5.37 7.53
C ILE A 57 3.90 5.38 6.30
N ALA A 58 4.01 4.37 5.43
CA ALA A 58 3.18 4.26 4.23
C ALA A 58 1.68 4.13 4.57
N ILE A 59 1.33 3.31 5.56
CA ILE A 59 -0.06 3.16 6.01
C ILE A 59 -0.56 4.46 6.65
N GLN A 60 0.25 5.11 7.50
CA GLN A 60 -0.12 6.40 8.09
C GLN A 60 -0.35 7.46 7.00
N MET A 61 0.53 7.58 6.01
CA MET A 61 0.34 8.51 4.89
C MET A 61 -0.94 8.20 4.11
N MET A 62 -1.14 6.93 3.74
CA MET A 62 -2.33 6.47 3.02
C MET A 62 -3.62 6.80 3.78
N MET A 63 -3.61 6.72 5.11
CA MET A 63 -4.78 7.03 5.94
C MET A 63 -5.09 8.53 6.08
N HIS A 64 -4.10 9.41 5.88
CA HIS A 64 -4.27 10.87 6.04
C HIS A 64 -4.47 11.62 4.72
N MET A 65 -4.21 10.99 3.57
CA MET A 65 -4.39 11.59 2.25
C MET A 65 -5.76 11.26 1.66
N GLN A 66 -6.23 12.11 0.72
CA GLN A 66 -7.42 11.79 -0.06
C GLN A 66 -7.07 10.69 -1.09
N PRO A 67 -8.01 9.77 -1.39
CA PRO A 67 -7.81 8.74 -2.40
C PRO A 67 -7.31 9.27 -3.76
N LYS A 68 -7.86 10.40 -4.22
CA LYS A 68 -7.43 11.05 -5.47
C LYS A 68 -5.96 11.49 -5.43
N ASP A 69 -5.51 12.06 -4.31
CA ASP A 69 -4.12 12.53 -4.17
C ASP A 69 -3.14 11.35 -4.16
N ILE A 70 -3.50 10.24 -3.51
CA ILE A 70 -2.73 8.99 -3.54
C ILE A 70 -2.66 8.46 -4.97
N CYS A 71 -3.80 8.44 -5.68
CA CYS A 71 -3.86 7.99 -7.06
C CYS A 71 -3.08 8.89 -8.02
N GLY A 72 -3.01 10.20 -7.76
CA GLY A 72 -2.10 11.12 -8.45
C GLY A 72 -0.64 10.79 -8.20
N LEU A 73 -0.27 10.61 -6.92
CA LEU A 73 1.10 10.29 -6.50
C LEU A 73 1.65 9.00 -7.12
N VAL A 74 0.81 7.97 -7.30
CA VAL A 74 1.22 6.70 -7.95
C VAL A 74 1.07 6.72 -9.48
N GLY A 75 0.62 7.85 -10.06
CA GLY A 75 0.52 8.07 -11.50
C GLY A 75 -0.73 7.49 -12.17
N PHE A 76 -1.78 7.14 -11.40
CA PHE A 76 -3.05 6.64 -11.93
C PHE A 76 -4.11 7.73 -12.16
N CYS A 77 -3.91 8.91 -11.58
CA CYS A 77 -4.67 10.13 -11.86
C CYS A 77 -3.70 11.25 -12.25
N GLU A 78 -4.19 12.29 -12.92
CA GLU A 78 -3.43 13.54 -13.05
C GLU A 78 -3.20 14.16 -11.67
N GLU A 79 -1.96 14.61 -11.40
CA GLU A 79 -1.65 15.43 -10.23
C GLU A 79 -2.45 16.74 -10.32
N VAL A 80 -3.11 17.10 -9.21
CA VAL A 80 -3.93 18.33 -9.13
C VAL A 80 -3.05 19.57 -9.18
#